data_AF-A0A8T6NXW5-F1
#
_entry.id   AF-A0A8T6NXW5-F1
#
_cell.length_a   1.000
_cell.length_b   1.000
_cell.length_c   1.000
_cell.angle_alpha   90.00
_cell.angle_beta   90.00
_cell.angle_gamma   90.00
#
_symmetry.space_group_name_H-M   'P 1'
#
loop_
_entity.id
_entity.type
_entity.pdbx_description
1 polymer ?
#
loop_
_entity_poly.entity_id
_entity_poly.type
_entity_poly.pdbx_seq_one_letter_code
_entity_poly.pdbx_strand_id
1 'polypeptide(L)' 'DVYKRQVDERGPDHAKEFTVAVVINGRERARGIGRSKRTAAQEAAQKVLDRIEDLLDEIGPPP' A
#
# COMPACT_ATOMS: atom_id res chain seq x y z
N ASP A 1 30.00 -14.19 -29.63
CA ASP A 1 29.76 -12.92 -28.91
C ASP A 1 28.30 -12.51 -28.97
N VAL A 2 27.64 -12.48 -27.81
CA VAL A 2 26.30 -11.91 -27.67
C VAL A 2 26.43 -10.73 -26.71
N TYR A 3 26.30 -9.52 -27.24
CA TYR A 3 26.42 -8.29 -26.45
C TYR A 3 25.04 -7.71 -26.14
N LYS A 4 24.81 -7.31 -24.88
CA LYS A 4 23.65 -6.53 -24.46
C LYS A 4 23.95 -5.04 -24.58
N ARG A 5 23.04 -4.28 -25.17
CA ARG A 5 23.08 -2.82 -25.29
C ARG A 5 21.88 -2.24 -24.54
N GLN A 6 22.16 -1.46 -23.49
CA GLN A 6 21.15 -0.70 -22.74
C GLN A 6 20.89 0.61 -23.49
N VAL A 7 19.61 0.94 -23.74
CA VAL A 7 19.23 1.97 -24.72
C VAL A 7 18.65 3.24 -24.08
N ASP A 8 18.20 3.20 -22.82
CA ASP A 8 17.70 4.38 -22.10
C ASP A 8 17.57 4.08 -20.59
N GLU A 9 17.91 5.05 -19.74
CA GLU A 9 17.57 5.08 -18.30
C GLU A 9 16.95 6.46 -18.00
N ARG A 10 15.66 6.51 -17.67
CA ARG A 10 14.97 7.75 -17.27
C ARG A 10 14.21 7.57 -15.95
N GLY A 11 14.42 8.54 -15.07
CA GLY A 11 13.85 8.66 -13.73
C GLY A 11 14.96 8.79 -12.68
N PRO A 12 14.78 9.54 -11.57
CA PRO A 12 15.75 9.53 -10.49
C PRO A 12 15.90 8.10 -9.98
N ASP A 13 17.14 7.64 -9.96
CA ASP A 13 17.66 6.27 -9.89
C ASP A 13 17.06 5.38 -8.76
N HIS A 14 16.35 5.97 -7.79
CA HIS A 14 15.98 5.30 -6.55
C HIS A 14 14.54 5.57 -6.07
N ALA A 15 13.61 5.97 -6.96
CA ALA A 15 12.21 6.18 -6.61
C ALA A 15 11.37 4.89 -6.72
N LYS A 16 11.81 3.80 -6.09
CA LYS A 16 11.01 2.56 -6.04
C LYS A 16 9.77 2.79 -5.20
N GLU A 17 8.62 2.64 -5.80
CA GLU A 17 7.32 2.62 -5.13
C GLU A 17 6.86 1.18 -4.95
N PHE A 18 6.36 0.88 -3.75
CA PHE A 18 5.81 -0.41 -3.38
C PHE A 18 4.35 -0.23 -3.03
N THR A 19 3.52 -1.12 -3.56
CA THR A 19 2.09 -1.14 -3.29
C THR A 19 1.75 -2.42 -2.54
N VAL A 20 1.07 -2.29 -1.39
CA VAL A 20 0.64 -3.41 -0.55
C VAL A 20 -0.86 -3.32 -0.33
N ALA A 21 -1.56 -4.43 -0.56
CA ALA A 21 -3.00 -4.54 -0.32
C ALA A 21 -3.27 -5.42 0.91
N VAL A 22 -4.23 -5.01 1.74
CA VAL A 22 -4.76 -5.81 2.85
C VAL A 22 -6.03 -6.49 2.37
N VAL A 23 -6.05 -7.83 2.43
CA VAL A 23 -7.18 -8.64 1.99
C VAL A 23 -7.74 -9.39 3.19
N ILE A 24 -9.03 -9.21 3.48
CA ILE A 24 -9.74 -9.90 4.57
C ILE A 24 -10.96 -10.59 3.98
N ASN A 25 -11.09 -11.90 4.21
CA ASN A 25 -12.16 -12.74 3.65
C ASN A 25 -12.21 -12.67 2.11
N GLY A 26 -11.05 -12.71 1.45
CA GLY A 26 -10.95 -12.68 -0.01
C GLY A 26 -11.30 -11.34 -0.65
N ARG A 27 -11.56 -10.29 0.14
CA ARG A 27 -11.85 -8.94 -0.35
C ARG A 27 -10.76 -7.97 0.06
N GLU A 28 -10.26 -7.21 -0.90
CA GLU A 28 -9.35 -6.09 -0.63
C GLU A 28 -10.07 -5.05 0.25
N ARG A 29 -9.47 -4.71 1.38
CA ARG A 29 -9.99 -3.75 2.36
C ARG A 29 -9.31 -2.40 2.25
N ALA A 30 -8.01 -2.40 2.02
CA ALA A 30 -7.24 -1.20 1.80
C ALA A 30 -5.96 -1.49 1.03
N ARG A 31 -5.35 -0.42 0.52
CA ARG A 31 -4.06 -0.44 -0.19
C ARG A 31 -3.20 0.72 0.26
N GLY A 32 -1.93 0.46 0.52
CA GLY A 32 -0.92 1.44 0.89
C GLY A 32 0.23 1.46 -0.10
N ILE A 33 0.87 2.61 -0.23
CA ILE A 33 1.88 2.93 -1.24
C ILE A 33 3.09 3.57 -0.54
N GLY A 34 4.27 2.99 -0.68
CA GLY A 34 5.44 3.50 0.03
C GLY A 34 6.75 3.29 -0.69
N ARG A 35 7.77 4.04 -0.30
CA ARG A 35 9.14 3.89 -0.83
C ARG A 35 9.80 2.57 -0.40
N SER A 36 9.16 1.82 0.47
CA SER A 36 9.53 0.47 0.87
C SER A 36 8.28 -0.38 1.13
N LYS A 37 8.44 -1.71 1.11
CA LYS A 37 7.36 -2.64 1.48
C LYS A 37 6.80 -2.38 2.88
N ARG A 38 7.66 -2.00 3.84
CA ARG A 38 7.25 -1.70 5.22
C ARG A 38 6.36 -0.47 5.27
N THR A 39 6.76 0.61 4.61
CA THR A 39 5.99 1.86 4.58
C THR A 39 4.64 1.66 3.89
N ALA A 40 4.63 0.92 2.77
CA ALA A 40 3.40 0.57 2.06
C ALA A 40 2.45 -0.29 2.90
N ALA A 41 2.97 -1.27 3.64
CA ALA A 41 2.18 -2.11 4.53
C ALA A 41 1.62 -1.32 5.73
N GLN A 42 2.43 -0.44 6.32
CA GLN A 42 2.00 0.42 7.42
C GLN A 42 0.86 1.33 6.99
N GLU A 43 0.97 1.97 5.82
CA GLU A 43 -0.13 2.80 5.29
C GLU A 43 -1.39 1.98 5.00
N ALA A 44 -1.24 0.78 4.42
CA ALA A 44 -2.37 -0.10 4.16
C ALA A 44 -3.08 -0.52 5.46
N ALA A 45 -2.32 -0.81 6.52
CA ALA A 45 -2.84 -1.17 7.83
C ALA A 45 -3.54 0.03 8.51
N GLN A 46 -2.94 1.23 8.45
CA GLN A 46 -3.55 2.44 8.99
C GLN A 46 -4.91 2.71 8.35
N LYS A 47 -4.99 2.64 7.02
CA LYS A 47 -6.26 2.79 6.28
C LYS A 47 -7.34 1.79 6.69
N VAL A 48 -6.95 0.57 7.10
CA VAL A 48 -7.92 -0.42 7.62
C VAL A 48 -8.38 -0.04 9.02
N LEU A 49 -7.47 0.43 9.88
CA LEU A 49 -7.81 0.87 11.24
C LEU A 49 -8.75 2.08 11.20
N ASP A 50 -8.41 3.11 10.41
CA ASP A 50 -9.26 4.29 10.24
C ASP A 50 -10.67 3.88 9.78
N ARG A 51 -10.75 2.95 8.83
CA ARG A 51 -12.03 2.41 8.33
C ARG A 51 -12.81 1.65 9.40
N ILE A 52 -12.14 0.95 10.30
CA ILE A 52 -12.77 0.22 11.41
C ILE A 52 -13.26 1.21 12.47
N GLU A 53 -12.46 2.23 12.79
CA GLU A 53 -12.83 3.29 13.72
C GLU A 53 -14.05 4.08 13.20
N ASP A 54 -14.03 4.51 11.93
CA ASP A 54 -15.18 5.14 11.27
C ASP A 54 -16.45 4.28 11.36
N LEU A 55 -16.32 2.96 11.13
CA LEU A 55 -17.44 2.02 11.23
C LEU A 55 -17.95 1.86 12.67
N LEU A 56 -17.07 1.95 13.67
CA LEU A 56 -17.46 1.89 15.08
C LEU A 56 -18.20 3.17 15.49
N ASP A 57 -17.78 4.32 14.98
CA ASP A 57 -18.43 5.61 15.24
C ASP A 57 -19.82 5.71 14.58
N GLU A 58 -20.00 5.14 13.38
CA GLU A 58 -21.31 5.10 12.67
C GLU A 58 -22.37 4.22 13.37
N ILE A 59 -21.96 3.22 14.15
CA ILE A 59 -22.89 2.36 14.92
C ILE A 59 -23.38 3.10 16.20
N GLY A 60 -22.80 4.26 16.51
CA GLY A 60 -23.07 5.05 17.71
C GLY A 60 -22.48 4.42 18.97
N PRO A 61 -22.15 5.20 20.01
CA PRO A 61 -21.77 4.62 21.29
C PRO A 61 -22.89 3.69 21.77
N PRO A 62 -22.57 2.48 22.28
CA PRO A 62 -23.58 1.66 22.91
C PRO A 62 -24.22 2.47 24.07
N PRO A 63 -25.54 2.35 24.30
CA PRO A 63 -26.19 3.03 25.42
C PRO A 63 -25.58 2.63 26.77
#